data_AF-A0A927DUK1-F1
#
_entry.id   AF-A0A927DUK1-F1
#
_cell.length_a   1.000
_cell.length_b   1.000
_cell.length_c   1.000
_cell.angle_alpha   90.00
_cell.angle_beta   90.00
_cell.angle_gamma   90.00
#
_symmetry.space_group_name_H-M   'P 1'
#
loop_
_entity.id
_entity.type
_entity.pdbx_description
1 polymer ?
#
loop_
_entity_poly.entity_id
_entity_poly.type
_entity_poly.pdbx_seq_one_letter_code
_entity_poly.pdbx_strand_id
1 'polypeptide(L)'
;MSRCATARLIPLPSSASPSCWADRARSCTPEATFNMDLLEKNDHLPAVDLQRFNQQAGQPPGAYPVSWQVNGVTLDARKTVTFRQNDRGQLTPCLKPEDLLQAGVNPAVLSQAPGATSRSCPELNALLPGSTVNFDFAHQRLVMTIPQALMTHRARDNVPSALWDEGISAFQSNYRYSGASQRTREGSTERDNYLMLKSGVNVGASAPARQQ
;
A
#
# COMPACT_ATOMS: atom_id res chain seq x y z
N MET A 1 26.18 42.96 24.84
CA MET A 1 25.85 44.15 25.66
C MET A 1 24.81 44.96 24.92
N SER A 2 23.53 44.85 25.28
CA SER A 2 22.48 45.72 24.72
C SER A 2 21.60 46.19 25.88
N ARG A 3 21.43 47.50 25.99
CA ARG A 3 20.89 48.20 27.17
C ARG A 3 19.37 48.06 27.20
N CYS A 4 18.80 47.59 28.32
CA CYS A 4 17.38 47.71 28.60
C CYS A 4 17.05 49.16 28.96
N ALA A 5 16.06 49.74 28.28
CA ALA A 5 15.55 51.08 28.58
C ALA A 5 14.62 51.03 29.80
N THR A 6 14.90 51.89 30.78
CA THR A 6 14.11 52.05 32.01
C THR A 6 12.77 52.73 31.71
N ALA A 7 11.66 52.03 31.91
CA ALA A 7 10.31 52.58 31.76
C ALA A 7 9.95 53.49 32.95
N ARG A 8 9.57 54.74 32.68
CA ARG A 8 9.00 55.66 33.67
C ARG A 8 7.53 55.28 33.93
N LEU A 9 7.17 55.13 35.21
CA LEU A 9 5.79 54.95 35.67
C LEU A 9 5.03 56.28 35.55
N ILE A 10 3.91 56.27 34.82
CA ILE A 10 2.88 57.32 34.84
C ILE A 10 1.72 56.78 35.69
N PRO A 11 1.19 57.51 36.69
CA PRO A 11 0.03 57.06 37.43
C PRO A 11 -1.25 57.29 36.62
N LEU A 12 -2.07 56.25 36.49
CA LEU A 12 -3.41 56.28 35.90
C LEU A 12 -4.45 56.67 36.96
N PRO A 13 -5.51 57.44 36.61
CA PRO A 13 -6.64 57.66 37.49
C PRO A 13 -7.58 56.44 37.52
N SER A 14 -8.13 56.23 38.71
CA SER A 14 -9.03 55.15 39.11
C SER A 14 -10.45 55.34 38.54
N SER A 15 -10.89 54.39 37.71
CA SER A 15 -12.30 53.98 37.66
C SER A 15 -12.41 52.63 36.95
N ALA A 16 -12.98 51.66 37.66
CA ALA A 16 -12.98 50.25 37.34
C ALA A 16 -13.88 49.86 36.15
N SER A 17 -13.39 48.90 35.36
CA SER A 17 -14.18 47.84 34.72
C SER A 17 -13.27 46.62 34.61
N PRO A 18 -13.73 45.39 34.97
CA PRO A 18 -12.85 44.24 35.08
C PRO A 18 -12.45 43.78 33.68
N SER A 19 -11.21 44.06 33.39
CA SER A 19 -10.41 43.48 32.33
C SER A 19 -10.31 41.96 32.50
N CYS A 20 -10.79 41.18 31.53
CA CYS A 20 -10.18 39.88 31.22
C CYS A 20 -8.99 40.18 30.30
N TRP A 21 -7.79 40.13 30.88
CA TRP A 21 -6.53 40.25 30.18
C TRP A 21 -6.40 38.99 29.32
N ALA A 22 -6.79 39.07 28.05
CA ALA A 22 -6.29 38.13 27.06
C ALA A 22 -4.91 38.63 26.63
N ASP A 23 -3.92 38.52 27.53
CA ASP A 23 -2.52 38.53 27.13
C ASP A 23 -2.35 37.34 26.19
N ARG A 24 -2.37 37.61 24.88
CA ARG A 24 -1.80 36.69 23.90
C ARG A 24 -0.32 36.63 24.24
N ALA A 25 0.06 35.65 25.05
CA ALA A 25 1.42 35.16 25.08
C ALA A 25 1.77 34.78 23.64
N ARG A 26 2.42 35.70 22.92
CA ARG A 26 3.12 35.37 21.68
C ARG A 26 4.17 34.37 22.10
N SER A 27 3.90 33.10 21.84
CA SER A 27 4.91 32.06 21.87
C SER A 27 5.99 32.44 20.88
N CYS A 28 7.05 33.10 21.34
CA CYS A 28 8.32 33.13 20.63
C CYS A 28 8.92 31.73 20.75
N THR A 29 8.50 30.83 19.87
CA THR A 29 9.28 29.63 19.60
C THR A 29 10.52 30.10 18.85
N PRO A 30 11.74 29.98 19.42
CA PRO A 30 12.94 30.26 18.67
C PRO A 30 12.99 29.33 17.45
N GLU A 31 13.19 29.90 16.26
CA GLU A 31 13.39 29.10 15.05
C GLU A 31 14.70 28.32 15.20
N ALA A 32 14.60 26.99 15.23
CA ALA A 32 15.77 26.13 15.32
C ALA A 32 16.62 26.29 14.05
N THR A 33 17.88 26.68 14.22
CA THR A 33 18.83 26.88 13.12
C THR A 33 19.95 25.86 13.22
N PHE A 34 20.29 25.22 12.11
CA PHE A 34 21.36 24.24 12.01
C PHE A 34 22.73 24.93 12.04
N ASN A 35 23.63 24.47 12.91
CA ASN A 35 25.00 24.97 13.00
C ASN A 35 25.94 24.18 12.09
N MET A 36 26.54 24.86 11.12
CA MET A 36 27.41 24.25 10.11
C MET A 36 28.78 23.81 10.62
N ASP A 37 29.24 24.35 11.75
CA ASP A 37 30.56 24.04 12.29
C ASP A 37 30.60 22.70 13.04
N LEU A 38 29.44 22.07 13.24
CA LEU A 38 29.29 20.76 13.87
C LEU A 38 29.26 19.59 12.88
N LEU A 39 29.33 19.87 11.57
CA LEU A 39 29.45 18.83 10.56
C LEU A 39 30.92 18.50 10.31
N GLU A 40 31.22 17.21 10.23
CA GLU A 40 32.51 16.72 9.76
C GLU A 40 32.70 17.13 8.29
N LYS A 41 33.62 18.07 8.04
CA LYS A 41 33.96 18.56 6.70
C LYS A 41 35.22 17.83 6.23
N ASN A 42 35.13 17.13 5.11
CA ASN A 42 36.29 16.70 4.35
C ASN A 42 36.59 17.75 3.26
N ASP A 43 37.87 18.04 3.00
CA ASP A 43 38.34 19.07 2.05
C ASP A 43 37.89 18.87 0.59
N HIS A 44 37.22 17.75 0.29
CA HIS A 44 36.72 17.38 -1.04
C HIS A 44 35.18 17.46 -1.17
N LEU A 45 34.46 17.94 -0.15
CA LEU A 45 33.01 18.06 -0.23
C LEU A 45 32.63 19.35 -1.00
N PRO A 46 31.81 19.26 -2.06
CA PRO A 46 31.26 20.45 -2.71
C PRO A 46 30.45 21.28 -1.71
N ALA A 47 30.34 22.58 -1.95
CA ALA A 47 29.50 23.46 -1.12
C ALA A 47 28.04 22.98 -1.18
N VAL A 48 27.58 22.30 -0.13
CA VAL A 48 26.20 21.84 0.03
C VAL A 48 25.39 22.97 0.67
N ASP A 49 24.25 23.31 0.09
CA ASP A 49 23.27 24.19 0.73
C ASP A 49 22.54 23.42 1.84
N LEU A 50 22.94 23.70 3.08
CA LEU A 50 22.38 23.08 4.28
C LEU A 50 21.27 23.90 4.91
N GLN A 51 20.97 25.11 4.40
CA GLN A 51 19.89 25.95 4.92
C GLN A 51 18.51 25.27 4.78
N ARG A 52 18.39 24.38 3.79
CA ARG A 52 17.20 23.55 3.60
C ARG A 52 16.84 22.69 4.81
N PHE A 53 17.80 22.26 5.63
CA PHE A 53 17.53 21.47 6.84
C PHE A 53 16.86 22.28 7.97
N ASN A 54 16.84 23.61 7.87
CA ASN A 54 16.11 24.47 8.80
C ASN A 54 14.60 24.47 8.54
N GLN A 55 14.15 23.92 7.41
CA GLN A 55 12.73 23.85 7.04
C GLN A 55 12.12 22.51 7.44
N GLN A 56 10.85 22.53 7.89
CA GLN A 56 10.04 21.32 7.97
C GLN A 56 9.89 20.76 6.54
N ALA A 57 10.43 19.55 6.27
CA ALA A 57 10.58 18.91 4.95
C ALA A 57 11.85 19.26 4.12
N GLY A 58 12.96 19.62 4.77
CA GLY A 58 14.26 19.93 4.17
C GLY A 58 15.07 18.80 3.48
N GLN A 59 14.49 17.61 3.29
CA GLN A 59 15.23 16.41 2.88
C GLN A 59 15.60 16.43 1.39
N PRO A 60 16.81 15.99 0.98
CA PRO A 60 17.22 16.00 -0.43
C PRO A 60 16.37 15.08 -1.31
N PRO A 61 16.14 15.43 -2.58
CA PRO A 61 15.78 14.42 -3.55
C PRO A 61 16.94 13.42 -3.69
N GLY A 62 16.63 12.14 -3.88
CA GLY A 62 17.63 11.08 -3.87
C GLY A 62 17.02 9.70 -3.72
N ALA A 63 17.88 8.68 -3.73
CA ALA A 63 17.48 7.30 -3.51
C ALA A 63 17.52 6.97 -2.02
N TYR A 64 16.39 6.53 -1.47
CA TYR A 64 16.28 6.15 -0.06
C TYR A 64 15.78 4.71 0.05
N PRO A 65 16.39 3.88 0.92
CA PRO A 65 15.81 2.60 1.30
C PRO A 65 14.57 2.86 2.16
N VAL A 66 13.46 2.22 1.83
CA VAL A 66 12.19 2.39 2.55
C VAL A 66 11.49 1.05 2.77
N SER A 67 10.79 0.94 3.90
CA SER A 67 9.71 -0.05 4.07
C SER A 67 8.53 0.41 3.22
N TRP A 68 8.24 -0.36 2.18
CA TRP A 68 7.25 -0.03 1.17
C TRP A 68 5.93 -0.74 1.47
N GLN A 69 4.90 0.05 1.76
CA GLN A 69 3.58 -0.42 2.17
C GLN A 69 2.50 0.10 1.23
N VAL A 70 1.62 -0.79 0.78
CA VAL A 70 0.48 -0.48 -0.09
C VAL A 70 -0.78 -1.04 0.53
N ASN A 71 -1.80 -0.19 0.72
CA ASN A 71 -3.09 -0.57 1.32
C ASN A 71 -2.95 -1.33 2.66
N GLY A 72 -1.95 -0.94 3.47
CA GLY A 72 -1.66 -1.56 4.77
C GLY A 72 -0.82 -2.83 4.74
N VAL A 73 -0.41 -3.31 3.56
CA VAL A 73 0.44 -4.50 3.39
C VAL A 73 1.86 -4.09 3.03
N THR A 74 2.85 -4.61 3.75
CA THR A 74 4.26 -4.44 3.40
C THR A 74 4.62 -5.34 2.22
N LEU A 75 4.97 -4.72 1.10
CA LEU A 75 5.41 -5.43 -0.11
C LEU A 75 6.91 -5.74 -0.08
N ASP A 76 7.68 -4.80 0.47
CA ASP A 76 9.13 -4.92 0.63
C ASP A 76 9.55 -4.16 1.89
N ALA A 77 10.33 -4.81 2.75
CA ALA A 77 10.82 -4.20 3.99
C ALA A 77 11.94 -3.19 3.75
N ARG A 78 12.63 -3.25 2.60
CA ARG A 78 13.79 -2.41 2.30
C ARG A 78 13.99 -2.19 0.80
N LYS A 79 13.00 -1.57 0.15
CA LYS A 79 13.07 -1.17 -1.26
C LYS A 79 13.80 0.16 -1.42
N THR A 80 14.75 0.24 -2.34
CA THR A 80 15.35 1.54 -2.71
C THR A 80 14.42 2.26 -3.68
N VAL A 81 13.89 3.41 -3.28
CA VAL A 81 13.01 4.25 -4.09
C VAL A 81 13.68 5.60 -4.31
N THR A 82 13.65 6.10 -5.55
CA THR A 82 14.12 7.45 -5.88
C THR A 82 13.03 8.46 -5.60
N PHE A 83 13.33 9.48 -4.82
CA PHE A 83 12.41 10.57 -4.50
C PHE A 83 12.82 11.85 -5.25
N ARG A 84 11.81 12.58 -5.72
CA ARG A 84 11.96 13.89 -6.33
C ARG A 84 11.19 14.92 -5.51
N GLN A 85 11.57 16.18 -5.66
CA GLN A 85 10.85 17.27 -5.03
C GLN A 85 9.72 17.74 -5.97
N ASN A 86 8.49 17.82 -5.47
CA ASN A 86 7.37 18.39 -6.21
C ASN A 86 7.36 19.92 -6.12
N ASP A 87 6.41 20.56 -6.81
CA ASP A 87 6.27 22.03 -6.84
C ASP A 87 6.03 22.66 -5.45
N ARG A 88 5.64 21.85 -4.46
CA ARG A 88 5.41 22.27 -3.07
C ARG A 88 6.63 22.03 -2.17
N GLY A 89 7.76 21.57 -2.73
CA GLY A 89 8.97 21.27 -1.97
C GLY A 89 8.93 19.93 -1.23
N GLN A 90 7.91 19.09 -1.43
CA GLN A 90 7.77 17.80 -0.75
C GLN A 90 8.41 16.66 -1.55
N LEU A 91 8.90 15.63 -0.87
CA LEU A 91 9.44 14.44 -1.50
C LEU A 91 8.32 13.51 -1.99
N THR A 92 8.25 13.31 -3.31
CA THR A 92 7.38 12.34 -3.98
C THR A 92 8.21 11.17 -4.50
N PRO A 93 7.78 9.90 -4.29
CA PRO A 93 8.44 8.74 -4.84
C PRO A 93 8.28 8.66 -6.36
N CYS A 94 9.34 8.24 -7.03
CA CYS A 94 9.33 7.94 -8.45
C CYS A 94 9.10 6.45 -8.65
N LEU A 95 7.85 6.09 -8.93
CA LEU A 95 7.44 4.70 -9.11
C LEU A 95 7.45 4.34 -10.59
N LYS A 96 8.11 3.23 -10.92
CA LYS A 96 8.13 2.70 -12.27
C LYS A 96 6.87 1.84 -12.52
N PRO A 97 6.49 1.59 -13.78
CA PRO A 97 5.35 0.72 -14.09
C PRO A 97 5.45 -0.66 -13.41
N GLU A 98 6.65 -1.24 -13.33
CA GLU A 98 6.89 -2.50 -12.62
C GLU A 98 6.59 -2.42 -11.12
N ASP A 99 6.84 -1.28 -10.48
CA ASP A 99 6.53 -1.06 -9.07
C ASP A 99 5.01 -1.00 -8.87
N LEU A 100 4.28 -0.39 -9.79
CA LEU A 100 2.82 -0.30 -9.73
C LEU A 100 2.15 -1.65 -9.98
N LEU A 101 2.71 -2.46 -10.89
CA LEU A 101 2.27 -3.84 -11.09
C LEU A 101 2.52 -4.69 -9.84
N GLN A 102 3.69 -4.56 -9.21
CA GLN A 102 3.99 -5.23 -7.95
C GLN A 102 3.08 -4.75 -6.80
N ALA A 103 2.67 -3.48 -6.83
CA ALA A 103 1.67 -2.92 -5.92
C ALA A 103 0.25 -3.45 -6.15
N GLY A 104 0.03 -4.24 -7.21
CA GLY A 104 -1.26 -4.85 -7.53
C GLY A 104 -2.17 -3.99 -8.41
N VAL A 105 -1.66 -2.92 -9.01
CA VAL A 105 -2.41 -2.12 -9.98
C VAL A 105 -2.74 -2.95 -11.22
N ASN A 106 -3.93 -2.77 -11.77
CA ASN A 106 -4.38 -3.49 -12.97
C ASN A 106 -3.53 -3.07 -14.20
N PRO A 107 -2.92 -4.02 -14.93
CA PRO A 107 -2.17 -3.72 -16.15
C PRO A 107 -2.98 -2.94 -17.19
N ALA A 108 -4.28 -3.20 -17.29
CA ALA A 108 -5.18 -2.51 -18.22
C ALA A 108 -5.43 -1.05 -17.83
N VAL A 109 -5.31 -0.71 -16.54
CA VAL A 109 -5.37 0.67 -16.05
C VAL A 109 -4.06 1.39 -16.35
N LEU A 110 -2.92 0.72 -16.13
CA LEU A 110 -1.60 1.29 -16.40
C LEU A 110 -1.36 1.57 -17.89
N SER A 111 -1.87 0.72 -18.79
CA SER A 111 -1.71 0.92 -20.23
C SER A 111 -2.50 2.12 -20.76
N GLN A 112 -3.56 2.53 -20.07
CA GLN A 112 -4.38 3.70 -20.40
C GLN A 112 -3.90 4.97 -19.70
N ALA A 113 -3.04 4.86 -18.70
CA ALA A 113 -2.60 6.00 -17.89
C ALA A 113 -1.53 6.83 -18.65
N PRO A 114 -1.84 8.08 -19.03
CA PRO A 114 -0.89 8.91 -19.75
C PRO A 114 0.31 9.24 -18.87
N GLY A 115 1.52 9.00 -19.36
CA GLY A 115 2.75 9.22 -18.60
C GLY A 115 3.22 8.04 -17.75
N ALA A 116 2.64 6.85 -17.91
CA ALA A 116 3.20 5.59 -17.40
C ALA A 116 4.40 5.11 -18.24
N THR A 117 5.36 6.00 -18.56
CA THR A 117 6.59 5.61 -19.25
C THR A 117 7.72 5.51 -18.24
N SER A 118 8.72 4.65 -18.51
CA SER A 118 9.90 4.50 -17.64
C SER A 118 10.73 5.78 -17.45
N ARG A 119 10.49 6.79 -18.30
CA ARG A 119 11.19 8.09 -18.28
C ARG A 119 10.41 9.20 -17.57
N SER A 120 9.10 9.07 -17.46
CA SER A 120 8.25 10.05 -16.77
C SER A 120 8.00 9.61 -15.33
N CYS A 121 8.04 10.57 -14.43
CA CYS A 121 7.87 10.36 -12.99
C CYS A 121 6.61 11.12 -12.53
N PRO A 122 5.41 10.71 -12.98
CA PRO A 122 4.19 11.40 -12.63
C PRO A 122 3.87 11.22 -11.14
N GLU A 123 3.20 12.20 -10.57
CA GLU A 123 2.59 12.09 -9.25
C GLU A 123 1.60 10.92 -9.22
N LEU A 124 1.64 10.10 -8.16
CA LEU A 124 0.81 8.89 -8.08
C LEU A 124 -0.68 9.19 -8.23
N ASN A 125 -1.16 10.30 -7.65
CA ASN A 125 -2.57 10.70 -7.75
C ASN A 125 -2.94 11.15 -9.18
N ALA A 126 -2.00 11.75 -9.92
CA ALA A 126 -2.24 12.09 -11.32
C ALA A 126 -2.33 10.85 -12.21
N LEU A 127 -1.54 9.82 -11.89
CA LEU A 127 -1.56 8.55 -12.61
C LEU A 127 -2.76 7.67 -12.23
N LEU A 128 -3.07 7.61 -10.94
CA LEU A 128 -4.10 6.78 -10.33
C LEU A 128 -4.98 7.65 -9.43
N PRO A 129 -6.07 8.24 -9.97
CA PRO A 129 -6.92 9.17 -9.23
C PRO A 129 -7.44 8.58 -7.93
N GLY A 130 -7.31 9.34 -6.84
CA GLY A 130 -7.74 8.91 -5.50
C GLY A 130 -6.69 8.10 -4.74
N SER A 131 -5.49 7.91 -5.31
CA SER A 131 -4.37 7.33 -4.60
C SER A 131 -3.67 8.36 -3.73
N THR A 132 -3.15 7.93 -2.57
CA THR A 132 -2.40 8.79 -1.65
C THR A 132 -0.99 8.25 -1.44
N VAL A 133 -0.05 9.15 -1.20
CA VAL A 133 1.33 8.81 -0.86
C VAL A 133 1.72 9.57 0.39
N ASN A 134 2.30 8.87 1.36
CA ASN A 134 2.89 9.44 2.54
C ASN A 134 4.27 8.85 2.76
N PHE A 135 5.30 9.70 2.78
CA PHE A 135 6.66 9.28 3.08
C PHE A 135 7.08 9.79 4.46
N ASP A 136 7.20 8.85 5.39
CA ASP A 136 7.72 9.08 6.73
C ASP A 136 9.24 8.87 6.69
N PHE A 137 9.97 9.97 6.48
CA PHE A 137 11.43 9.93 6.33
C PHE A 137 12.13 9.42 7.59
N ALA A 138 11.64 9.80 8.78
CA ALA A 138 12.25 9.45 10.06
C ALA A 138 12.24 7.93 10.29
N HIS A 139 11.16 7.26 9.89
CA HIS A 139 11.03 5.81 9.98
C HIS A 139 11.34 5.08 8.67
N GLN A 140 11.83 5.81 7.65
CA GLN A 140 12.08 5.28 6.30
C GLN A 140 10.89 4.46 5.77
N ARG A 141 9.66 4.97 5.91
CA ARG A 141 8.44 4.24 5.58
C ARG A 141 7.65 4.96 4.50
N LEU A 142 7.44 4.28 3.38
CA LEU A 142 6.63 4.75 2.27
C LEU A 142 5.27 4.04 2.33
N VAL A 143 4.23 4.80 2.70
CA VAL A 143 2.85 4.31 2.79
C VAL A 143 2.05 4.85 1.62
N MET A 144 1.43 3.95 0.86
CA MET A 144 0.59 4.31 -0.28
C MET A 144 -0.78 3.67 -0.14
N THR A 145 -1.81 4.40 -0.58
CA THR A 145 -3.17 3.87 -0.69
C THR A 145 -3.60 3.96 -2.14
N ILE A 146 -4.12 2.86 -2.68
CA ILE A 146 -4.58 2.75 -4.07
C ILE A 146 -6.03 2.26 -4.06
N PRO A 147 -6.97 2.95 -4.73
CA PRO A 147 -8.36 2.50 -4.82
C PRO A 147 -8.49 1.09 -5.41
N GLN A 148 -9.33 0.25 -4.78
CA GLN A 148 -9.55 -1.13 -5.20
C GLN A 148 -10.05 -1.25 -6.66
N ALA A 149 -10.79 -0.25 -7.16
CA ALA A 149 -11.26 -0.21 -8.55
C ALA A 149 -10.12 -0.12 -9.59
N LEU A 150 -8.94 0.35 -9.19
CA LEU A 150 -7.74 0.44 -10.03
C LEU A 150 -6.81 -0.76 -9.86
N MET A 151 -7.09 -1.63 -8.88
CA MET A 151 -6.30 -2.82 -8.61
C MET A 151 -6.78 -4.01 -9.45
N THR A 152 -5.89 -4.97 -9.64
CA THR A 152 -6.28 -6.25 -10.25
C THR A 152 -7.25 -6.94 -9.32
N HIS A 153 -8.49 -7.13 -9.77
CA HIS A 153 -9.48 -7.89 -9.03
C HIS A 153 -8.97 -9.31 -8.81
N ARG A 154 -8.65 -9.63 -7.55
CA ARG A 154 -8.61 -11.02 -7.08
C ARG A 154 -9.90 -11.22 -6.31
N ALA A 155 -10.80 -12.06 -6.82
CA ALA A 155 -11.91 -12.53 -5.99
C ALA A 155 -11.30 -13.16 -4.73
N ARG A 156 -11.94 -12.95 -3.57
CA ARG A 156 -11.51 -13.64 -2.34
C ARG A 156 -11.53 -15.13 -2.64
N ASP A 157 -10.46 -15.82 -2.24
CA ASP A 157 -10.26 -17.26 -2.46
C ASP A 157 -10.03 -17.67 -3.93
N ASN A 158 -9.71 -16.72 -4.83
CA ASN A 158 -9.31 -17.08 -6.19
C ASN A 158 -7.92 -17.72 -6.22
N VAL A 159 -7.87 -19.00 -6.59
CA VAL A 159 -6.62 -19.73 -6.81
C VAL A 159 -6.17 -19.47 -8.25
N PRO A 160 -4.96 -18.92 -8.49
CA PRO A 160 -4.42 -18.76 -9.84
C PRO A 160 -4.51 -20.05 -10.65
N SER A 161 -4.95 -19.95 -11.92
CA SER A 161 -5.05 -21.10 -12.82
C SER A 161 -3.73 -21.84 -13.02
N ALA A 162 -2.59 -21.15 -12.87
CA ALA A 162 -1.27 -21.74 -12.91
C ALA A 162 -0.99 -22.73 -11.75
N LEU A 163 -1.77 -22.68 -10.67
CA LEU A 163 -1.68 -23.60 -9.54
C LEU A 163 -2.70 -24.75 -9.62
N TRP A 164 -3.52 -24.81 -10.66
CA TRP A 164 -4.51 -25.86 -10.80
C TRP A 164 -3.83 -27.15 -11.29
N ASP A 165 -4.11 -28.24 -10.59
CA ASP A 165 -3.71 -29.57 -11.02
C ASP A 165 -4.83 -30.16 -11.87
N GLU A 166 -4.52 -30.46 -13.12
CA GLU A 166 -5.43 -31.13 -14.07
C GLU A 166 -5.68 -32.60 -13.70
N GLY A 167 -4.96 -33.11 -12.70
CA GLY A 167 -5.00 -34.48 -12.25
C GLY A 167 -4.28 -35.43 -13.21
N ILE A 168 -4.43 -36.73 -12.94
CA ILE A 168 -3.84 -37.78 -13.76
C ILE A 168 -4.90 -38.40 -14.66
N SER A 169 -4.48 -38.84 -15.85
CA SER A 169 -5.31 -39.67 -16.72
C SER A 169 -5.61 -41.00 -16.01
N ALA A 170 -6.89 -41.29 -15.79
CA ALA A 170 -7.31 -42.45 -15.03
C ALA A 170 -8.63 -43.02 -15.58
N PHE A 171 -8.74 -44.35 -15.55
CA PHE A 171 -10.00 -45.05 -15.74
C PHE A 171 -10.55 -45.44 -14.37
N GLN A 172 -11.83 -45.16 -14.11
CA GLN A 172 -12.52 -45.52 -12.87
C GLN A 172 -13.77 -46.36 -13.18
N SER A 173 -14.03 -47.35 -12.33
CA SER A 173 -15.23 -48.18 -12.39
C SER A 173 -15.76 -48.39 -10.98
N ASN A 174 -16.99 -47.95 -10.75
CA ASN A 174 -17.68 -48.08 -9.47
C ASN A 174 -18.84 -49.07 -9.64
N TYR A 175 -18.95 -50.05 -8.75
CA TYR A 175 -20.08 -50.98 -8.74
C TYR A 175 -20.86 -50.86 -7.43
N ARG A 176 -22.18 -51.04 -7.52
CA ARG A 176 -23.07 -51.14 -6.36
C ARG A 176 -24.04 -52.28 -6.58
N TYR A 177 -24.04 -53.24 -5.66
CA TYR A 177 -24.99 -54.34 -5.64
C TYR A 177 -25.94 -54.17 -4.46
N SER A 178 -27.23 -54.35 -4.68
CA SER A 178 -28.25 -54.36 -3.62
C SER A 178 -29.27 -55.44 -3.89
N GLY A 179 -29.58 -56.23 -2.87
CA GLY A 179 -30.63 -57.24 -2.92
C GLY A 179 -31.70 -56.99 -1.86
N ALA A 180 -32.95 -57.28 -2.18
CA ALA A 180 -34.07 -57.29 -1.27
C ALA A 180 -34.75 -58.67 -1.31
N SER A 181 -35.18 -59.18 -0.17
CA SER A 181 -36.01 -60.38 -0.10
C SER A 181 -37.23 -60.08 0.74
N GLN A 182 -38.40 -60.33 0.19
CA GLN A 182 -39.67 -60.18 0.88
C GLN A 182 -40.37 -61.54 0.99
N ARG A 183 -40.95 -61.81 2.16
CA ARG A 183 -41.77 -63.00 2.40
C ARG A 183 -43.20 -62.55 2.60
N THR A 184 -44.11 -63.08 1.80
CA THR A 184 -45.53 -62.80 1.94
C THR A 184 -46.13 -63.69 3.04
N ARG A 185 -47.26 -63.27 3.59
CA ARG A 185 -47.96 -64.00 4.65
C ARG A 185 -48.50 -65.36 4.19
N GLU A 186 -48.68 -65.53 2.89
CA GLU A 186 -49.13 -66.76 2.21
C GLU A 186 -47.96 -67.73 1.91
N GLY A 187 -46.74 -67.39 2.31
CA GLY A 187 -45.56 -68.26 2.25
C GLY A 187 -44.71 -68.11 0.99
N SER A 188 -45.07 -67.24 0.05
CA SER A 188 -44.23 -66.95 -1.11
C SER A 188 -43.04 -66.07 -0.72
N THR A 189 -41.86 -66.38 -1.26
CA THR A 189 -40.65 -65.56 -1.08
C THR A 189 -40.27 -64.95 -2.42
N GLU A 190 -40.20 -63.63 -2.46
CA GLU A 190 -39.72 -62.88 -3.62
C GLU A 190 -38.36 -62.28 -3.31
N ARG A 191 -37.51 -62.20 -4.34
CA ARG A 191 -36.14 -61.71 -4.25
C ARG A 191 -35.83 -60.81 -5.43
N ASP A 192 -35.44 -59.59 -5.13
CA ASP A 192 -35.00 -58.61 -6.11
C ASP A 192 -33.52 -58.37 -5.95
N ASN A 193 -32.79 -58.36 -7.05
CA ASN A 193 -31.37 -58.06 -7.07
C ASN A 193 -31.12 -56.96 -8.09
N TYR A 194 -30.35 -55.95 -7.68
CA TYR A 194 -29.98 -54.82 -8.50
C TYR A 194 -28.47 -54.64 -8.49
N LEU A 195 -27.89 -54.48 -9.68
CA LEU A 195 -26.48 -54.19 -9.89
C LEU A 195 -26.37 -52.91 -10.71
N MET A 196 -25.68 -51.92 -10.17
CA MET A 196 -25.31 -50.68 -10.85
C MET A 196 -23.82 -50.66 -11.10
N LEU A 197 -23.42 -50.39 -12.34
CA LEU A 197 -22.02 -50.18 -12.72
C LEU A 197 -21.88 -48.78 -13.33
N LYS A 198 -20.97 -47.97 -12.78
CA LYS A 198 -20.65 -46.63 -13.27
C LYS A 198 -19.16 -46.54 -13.57
N SER A 199 -18.83 -46.57 -14.85
CA SER A 199 -17.47 -46.41 -15.36
C SER A 199 -17.25 -45.01 -15.94
N GLY A 200 -16.03 -44.49 -15.87
CA GLY A 200 -15.63 -43.22 -16.45
C GLY A 200 -14.13 -43.19 -16.72
N VAL A 201 -13.70 -42.34 -17.65
CA VAL A 201 -12.29 -42.12 -17.96
C VAL A 201 -12.01 -40.62 -17.95
N ASN A 202 -10.92 -40.23 -17.31
CA ASN A 202 -10.36 -38.88 -17.37
C ASN A 202 -9.07 -38.97 -18.18
N VAL A 203 -8.90 -38.11 -19.18
CA VAL A 203 -7.71 -38.08 -20.04
C VAL A 203 -7.21 -36.65 -20.12
N GLY A 204 -6.09 -36.35 -19.46
CA GLY A 204 -5.45 -35.02 -19.45
C GLY A 204 -6.37 -33.85 -19.05
N ALA A 205 -5.98 -32.64 -19.45
CA ALA A 205 -6.64 -31.35 -19.20
C ALA A 205 -7.98 -31.17 -19.95
N SER A 206 -8.87 -32.16 -19.89
CA SER A 206 -10.15 -32.15 -20.61
C SER A 206 -11.36 -31.77 -19.76
N ALA A 207 -11.16 -31.35 -18.51
CA ALA A 207 -12.21 -30.69 -17.73
C ALA A 207 -12.03 -29.17 -17.85
N PRO A 208 -12.84 -28.44 -18.65
CA PRO A 208 -12.83 -26.99 -18.57
C PRO A 208 -13.20 -26.62 -17.15
N ALA A 209 -12.26 -25.98 -16.46
CA ALA A 209 -12.51 -25.38 -15.17
C ALA A 209 -13.71 -24.46 -15.29
N ARG A 210 -14.82 -24.89 -14.69
CA ARG A 210 -16.07 -24.15 -14.69
C ARG A 210 -15.84 -22.95 -13.79
N GLN A 211 -15.61 -21.78 -14.41
CA GLN A 211 -15.68 -20.50 -13.71
C GLN A 211 -17.05 -20.43 -13.03
N GLN A 212 -17.05 -20.39 -11.70
CA GLN A 212 -18.19 -19.95 -10.89
C GLN A 212 -17.84 -18.60 -10.26
#